data_AF-A0A1L9QUF7-F1
#
_entry.id   AF-A0A1L9QUF7-F1
#
_cell.length_a   1.000
_cell.length_b   1.000
_cell.length_c   1.000
_cell.angle_alpha   90.00
_cell.angle_beta   90.00
_cell.angle_gamma   90.00
#
_symmetry.space_group_name_H-M   'P 1'
#
loop_
_entity.id
_entity.type
_entity.pdbx_description
1 polymer ?
#
loop_
_entity_poly.entity_id
_entity_poly.type
_entity_poly.pdbx_seq_one_letter_code
_entity_poly.pdbx_strand_id
1 'polypeptide(L)'
;MIGKLFALVRQLRKSGRLSRWIWVFLATVSLAIISQPSLSPSLAQSARITEATIAEIVGQQVLINRRLVGRNEKAKLGERIQTTGARVELKLNTGAIARLGSNSALVLGSQCFQLQQGQVLVNGGSSGCTSSVQSNVRDATYLLERLEENKTHYAVLEGEIELSNPKLPNLAEVSVQEGQEIIIEADGRFNPVQPLSHTTYEEILLGELMREFSTPLPNLVEIKQTFETLYPDQLFPPYLAQLIVDKSFRCPSNFVATYSPVQTQQDWTTQLRLSRLTSARQGGLLIQLNVVNKPLTRYANAVYQIYALQENRWVPLYTNTGARLINNQNGSLPPMSETIPLEALRLQALGDNVNVENLELKAVVKIRYDLSMDERDLSLEIEETQAYPDIPISNCLPNN
;
A
#
# COMPACT_ATOMS: atom_id res chain seq x y z
N MET A 1 38.60 -16.14 -45.04
CA MET A 1 37.75 -15.41 -46.01
C MET A 1 38.21 -13.95 -46.22
N ILE A 2 39.51 -13.64 -46.06
CA ILE A 2 40.07 -12.28 -46.19
C ILE A 2 41.08 -12.19 -47.36
N GLY A 3 41.68 -13.31 -47.78
CA GLY A 3 42.63 -13.35 -48.89
C GLY A 3 42.03 -13.19 -50.29
N LYS A 4 40.73 -13.45 -50.48
CA LYS A 4 40.07 -13.29 -51.80
C LYS A 4 39.65 -11.84 -52.10
N LEU A 5 39.52 -10.98 -51.09
CA LEU A 5 39.15 -9.58 -51.27
C LEU A 5 40.31 -8.74 -51.82
N PHE A 6 41.55 -9.07 -51.43
CA PHE A 6 42.76 -8.37 -51.91
C PHE A 6 43.09 -8.67 -53.38
N ALA A 7 42.68 -9.82 -53.91
CA ALA A 7 42.90 -10.16 -55.32
C ALA A 7 41.98 -9.35 -56.25
N LEU A 8 40.76 -9.01 -55.83
CA LEU A 8 39.81 -8.25 -56.63
C LEU A 8 40.19 -6.77 -56.76
N VAL A 9 40.76 -6.19 -55.71
CA VAL A 9 41.18 -4.77 -55.69
C VAL A 9 42.40 -4.51 -56.56
N ARG A 10 43.28 -5.51 -56.73
CA ARG A 10 44.49 -5.37 -57.57
C ARG A 10 44.18 -5.37 -59.07
N GLN A 11 43.04 -5.91 -59.48
CA GLN A 11 42.64 -6.02 -60.89
C GLN A 11 41.92 -4.78 -61.43
N LEU A 12 41.48 -3.86 -60.56
CA LEU A 12 40.78 -2.63 -60.95
C LEU A 12 41.69 -1.41 -61.15
N ARG A 13 43.01 -1.55 -61.02
CA ARG A 13 43.98 -0.43 -61.13
C ARG A 13 44.46 -0.13 -62.56
N LYS A 14 43.88 -0.75 -63.60
CA LYS A 14 44.42 -0.68 -64.98
C LYS A 14 43.55 0.01 -66.03
N SER A 15 42.47 0.70 -65.66
CA SER A 15 41.70 1.54 -66.59
C SER A 15 41.68 3.00 -66.14
N GLY A 16 42.51 3.82 -66.79
CA GLY A 16 42.74 5.24 -66.49
C GLY A 16 41.57 6.18 -66.81
N ARG A 17 40.31 5.75 -66.65
CA ARG A 17 39.12 6.56 -66.94
C ARG A 17 37.97 6.40 -65.95
N LEU A 18 38.22 5.91 -64.74
CA LEU A 18 37.23 5.89 -63.65
C LEU A 18 37.69 6.65 -62.39
N SER A 19 38.61 7.61 -62.54
CA SER A 19 39.24 8.31 -61.41
C SER A 19 38.39 9.44 -60.80
N ARG A 20 37.37 9.96 -61.50
CA ARG A 20 36.60 11.11 -61.00
C ARG A 20 35.37 10.77 -60.17
N TRP A 21 34.74 9.60 -60.38
CA TRP A 21 33.50 9.22 -59.69
C TRP A 21 33.73 8.43 -58.41
N ILE A 22 34.86 7.72 -58.29
CA ILE A 22 35.19 6.92 -57.10
C ILE A 22 35.63 7.80 -55.92
N TRP A 23 36.30 8.93 -56.19
CA TRP A 23 36.65 9.89 -55.13
C TRP A 23 35.46 10.72 -54.62
N VAL A 24 34.43 10.93 -55.43
CA VAL A 24 33.19 11.59 -54.98
C VAL A 24 32.37 10.65 -54.10
N PHE A 25 32.37 9.34 -54.36
CA PHE A 25 31.65 8.37 -53.55
C PHE A 25 32.34 8.04 -52.21
N LEU A 26 33.68 8.09 -52.14
CA LEU A 26 34.44 7.87 -50.90
C LEU A 26 34.43 9.10 -49.96
N ALA A 27 34.26 10.30 -50.50
CA ALA A 27 34.10 11.52 -49.71
C ALA A 27 32.67 11.68 -49.12
N THR A 28 31.64 11.15 -49.77
CA THR A 28 30.26 11.17 -49.24
C THR A 28 29.97 10.07 -48.22
N VAL A 29 30.65 8.92 -48.29
CA VAL A 29 30.51 7.85 -47.28
C VAL A 29 31.31 8.14 -46.00
N SER A 30 32.37 8.96 -46.06
CA SER A 30 33.18 9.33 -44.88
C SER A 30 32.65 10.55 -44.12
N LEU A 31 31.71 11.33 -44.68
CA LEU A 31 31.12 12.51 -44.04
C LEU A 31 29.76 12.26 -43.38
N ALA A 32 29.29 11.01 -43.34
CA ALA A 32 28.01 10.61 -42.78
C ALA A 32 28.13 9.73 -41.51
N ILE A 33 29.32 9.64 -40.90
CA ILE A 33 29.56 8.80 -39.70
C ILE A 33 29.88 9.64 -38.43
N ILE A 34 30.04 10.96 -38.52
CA ILE A 34 30.49 11.79 -37.37
C ILE A 34 29.35 12.54 -36.64
N SER A 35 28.10 12.46 -37.10
CA SER A 35 26.96 13.09 -36.42
C SER A 35 26.01 12.06 -35.82
N GLN A 36 26.53 11.15 -34.98
CA GLN A 36 25.66 10.49 -34.02
C GLN A 36 25.53 11.44 -32.82
N PRO A 37 24.32 11.92 -32.48
CA PRO A 37 24.14 12.64 -31.24
C PRO A 37 24.49 11.65 -30.13
N SER A 38 25.55 11.93 -29.38
CA SER A 38 25.85 11.24 -28.14
C SER A 38 24.60 11.36 -27.28
N LEU A 39 23.82 10.28 -27.17
CA LEU A 39 22.85 10.09 -26.10
C LEU A 39 23.67 10.06 -24.82
N SER A 40 23.97 11.26 -24.32
CA SER A 40 24.43 11.43 -22.96
C SER A 40 23.35 10.79 -22.10
N PRO A 41 23.67 9.85 -21.19
CA PRO A 41 22.69 9.43 -20.21
C PRO A 41 22.25 10.71 -19.50
N SER A 42 20.98 11.08 -19.67
CA SER A 42 20.43 12.18 -18.88
C SER A 42 20.61 11.75 -17.44
N LEU A 43 21.42 12.49 -16.68
CA LEU A 43 21.38 12.42 -15.23
C LEU A 43 19.91 12.59 -14.89
N ALA A 44 19.28 11.51 -14.44
CA ALA A 44 17.89 11.49 -14.04
C ALA A 44 17.75 12.54 -12.95
N GLN A 45 17.24 13.71 -13.32
CA GLN A 45 17.11 14.81 -12.38
C GLN A 45 15.91 14.47 -11.50
N SER A 46 16.20 14.05 -10.27
CA SER A 46 15.19 13.69 -9.28
C SER A 46 14.12 14.77 -9.24
N ALA A 47 12.85 14.39 -9.42
CA ALA A 47 11.75 15.33 -9.45
C ALA A 47 11.77 16.17 -8.16
N ARG A 48 11.79 17.50 -8.29
CA ARG A 48 11.91 18.40 -7.14
C ARG A 48 10.68 18.29 -6.27
N ILE A 49 10.88 18.11 -4.97
CA ILE A 49 9.81 18.14 -3.97
C ILE A 49 9.51 19.60 -3.67
N THR A 50 8.31 20.04 -4.01
CA THR A 50 7.84 21.42 -3.79
C THR A 50 6.59 21.47 -2.94
N GLU A 51 5.84 20.37 -2.88
CA GLU A 51 4.57 20.27 -2.19
C GLU A 51 4.29 18.84 -1.70
N ALA A 52 3.63 18.73 -0.55
CA ALA A 52 3.02 17.49 -0.08
C ALA A 52 1.56 17.76 0.29
N THR A 53 0.64 16.94 -0.23
CA THR A 53 -0.78 17.01 0.12
C THR A 53 -1.10 15.96 1.19
N ILE A 54 -1.83 16.35 2.24
CA ILE A 54 -2.34 15.42 3.26
C ILE A 54 -3.42 14.53 2.64
N ALA A 55 -3.10 13.26 2.39
CA ALA A 55 -4.01 12.32 1.75
C ALA A 55 -4.93 11.61 2.74
N GLU A 56 -4.40 11.26 3.91
CA GLU A 56 -5.13 10.55 4.96
C GLU A 56 -4.49 10.83 6.32
N ILE A 57 -5.31 10.92 7.38
CA ILE A 57 -4.85 11.06 8.76
C ILE A 57 -5.46 9.91 9.56
N VAL A 58 -4.62 9.17 10.29
CA VAL A 58 -5.03 8.12 11.20
C VAL A 58 -4.66 8.54 12.63
N GLY A 59 -5.66 8.82 13.47
CA GLY A 59 -5.47 9.33 14.84
C GLY A 59 -5.88 10.79 15.00
N GLN A 60 -5.23 11.51 15.93
CA GLN A 60 -5.73 12.81 16.40
C GLN A 60 -5.21 14.04 15.63
N GLN A 61 -3.92 14.38 15.75
CA GLN A 61 -3.42 15.69 15.34
C GLN A 61 -2.23 15.63 14.36
N VAL A 62 -2.37 16.35 13.26
CA VAL A 62 -1.30 16.64 12.29
C VAL A 62 -1.16 18.16 12.17
N LEU A 63 0.09 18.64 12.23
CA LEU A 63 0.39 20.06 12.13
C LEU A 63 1.28 20.35 10.92
N ILE A 64 1.00 21.45 10.21
CA ILE A 64 1.91 22.08 9.26
C ILE A 64 2.34 23.41 9.86
N ASN A 65 3.63 23.61 10.11
CA ASN A 65 4.17 24.84 10.74
C ASN A 65 3.40 25.27 12.01
N ARG A 66 3.11 24.32 12.90
CA ARG A 66 2.35 24.50 14.16
C ARG A 66 0.86 24.85 13.97
N ARG A 67 0.33 24.78 12.75
CA ARG A 67 -1.10 24.91 12.46
C ARG A 67 -1.71 23.52 12.30
N LEU A 68 -2.79 23.22 13.02
CA LEU A 68 -3.56 21.99 12.85
C LEU A 68 -4.14 21.92 11.43
N VAL A 69 -4.02 20.76 10.78
CA VAL A 69 -4.48 20.55 9.41
C VAL A 69 -5.31 19.28 9.26
N GLY A 70 -6.19 19.30 8.25
CA GLY A 70 -7.00 18.15 7.85
C GLY A 70 -6.58 17.59 6.49
N ARG A 71 -7.41 16.68 5.96
CA ARG A 71 -7.23 16.11 4.62
C ARG A 71 -7.22 17.21 3.54
N ASN A 72 -6.48 16.97 2.46
CA ASN A 72 -6.30 17.83 1.29
C ASN A 72 -5.55 19.15 1.53
N GLU A 73 -5.15 19.44 2.78
CA GLU A 73 -4.22 20.53 3.06
C GLU A 73 -2.86 20.26 2.43
N LYS A 74 -2.14 21.33 2.10
CA LYS A 74 -0.87 21.27 1.39
C LYS A 74 0.24 21.90 2.23
N ALA A 75 1.31 21.16 2.42
CA ALA A 75 2.58 21.66 2.90
C ALA A 75 3.44 22.07 1.70
N LYS A 76 4.10 23.22 1.79
CA LYS A 76 5.00 23.75 0.77
C LYS A 76 6.46 23.54 1.16
N LEU A 77 7.34 23.77 0.20
CA LEU A 77 8.79 23.81 0.43
C LEU A 77 9.15 24.64 1.67
N GLY A 78 9.97 24.06 2.54
CA GLY A 78 10.43 24.64 3.81
C GLY A 78 9.47 24.46 4.98
N GLU A 79 8.23 24.01 4.75
CA GLU A 79 7.27 23.79 5.83
C GLU A 79 7.52 22.49 6.57
N ARG A 80 7.27 22.51 7.88
CA ARG A 80 7.40 21.35 8.78
C ARG A 80 6.04 20.69 8.96
N ILE A 81 5.97 19.40 8.63
CA ILE A 81 4.85 18.50 8.92
C ILE A 81 5.20 17.75 10.21
N GLN A 82 4.26 17.70 11.15
CA GLN A 82 4.46 17.04 12.44
C GLN A 82 3.22 16.25 12.84
N THR A 83 3.42 15.05 13.37
CA THR A 83 2.37 14.22 13.95
C THR A 83 2.51 14.15 15.47
N THR A 84 1.39 14.05 16.18
CA THR A 84 1.38 13.87 17.65
C THR A 84 0.22 12.95 18.01
N GLY A 85 0.52 11.70 18.39
CA GLY A 85 -0.51 10.68 18.56
C GLY A 85 -1.37 10.43 17.31
N ALA A 86 -0.82 10.69 16.12
CA ALA A 86 -1.45 10.49 14.83
C ALA A 86 -0.41 10.02 13.82
N ARG A 87 -0.89 9.52 12.68
CA ARG A 87 -0.10 9.12 11.52
C ARG A 87 -0.70 9.78 10.29
N VAL A 88 0.11 10.00 9.27
CA VAL A 88 -0.36 10.73 8.09
C VAL A 88 0.23 10.16 6.81
N GLU A 89 -0.63 10.01 5.80
CA GLU A 89 -0.20 9.74 4.43
C GLU A 89 -0.09 11.07 3.68
N LEU A 90 1.05 11.25 3.03
CA LEU A 90 1.39 12.41 2.22
C LEU A 90 1.49 11.97 0.76
N LYS A 91 0.85 12.72 -0.13
CA LYS A 91 1.07 12.64 -1.58
C LYS A 91 2.01 13.75 -2.00
N LEU A 92 3.23 13.39 -2.38
CA LEU A 92 4.22 14.34 -2.88
C LEU A 92 3.90 14.74 -4.32
N ASN A 93 4.27 15.95 -4.72
CA ASN A 93 4.10 16.43 -6.10
C ASN A 93 4.91 15.63 -7.13
N THR A 94 5.85 14.80 -6.66
CA THR A 94 6.64 13.85 -7.45
C THR A 94 5.87 12.58 -7.80
N GLY A 95 4.68 12.38 -7.21
CA GLY A 95 3.91 11.14 -7.31
C GLY A 95 4.21 10.12 -6.22
N ALA A 96 5.30 10.30 -5.46
CA ALA A 96 5.63 9.43 -4.34
C ALA A 96 4.66 9.61 -3.17
N ILE A 97 4.45 8.52 -2.44
CA ILE A 97 3.65 8.48 -1.21
C ILE A 97 4.60 8.36 -0.02
N ALA A 98 4.41 9.18 0.99
CA ALA A 98 5.16 9.12 2.24
C ALA A 98 4.20 8.97 3.42
N ARG A 99 4.36 7.93 4.22
CA ARG A 99 3.60 7.71 5.46
C ARG A 99 4.47 8.05 6.64
N LEU A 100 4.08 9.08 7.37
CA LEU A 100 4.80 9.57 8.54
C LEU A 100 4.16 8.95 9.80
N GLY A 101 5.00 8.36 10.64
CA GLY A 101 4.60 7.63 11.85
C GLY A 101 4.07 8.53 12.95
N SER A 102 3.81 7.95 14.12
CA SER A 102 3.45 8.72 15.30
C SER A 102 4.65 9.50 15.84
N ASN A 103 4.38 10.66 16.43
CA ASN A 103 5.40 11.54 17.04
C ASN A 103 6.58 11.85 16.12
N SER A 104 6.30 11.98 14.83
CA SER A 104 7.29 12.12 13.78
C SER A 104 7.25 13.53 13.21
N ALA A 105 8.37 13.99 12.68
CA ALA A 105 8.44 15.31 12.08
C ALA A 105 9.36 15.37 10.87
N LEU A 106 8.85 16.03 9.83
CA LEU A 106 9.46 16.09 8.52
C LEU A 106 9.42 17.53 8.01
N VAL A 107 10.47 17.95 7.31
CA VAL A 107 10.52 19.25 6.61
C VAL A 107 10.61 18.99 5.12
N LEU A 108 9.80 19.66 4.31
CA LEU A 108 9.91 19.54 2.86
C LEU A 108 11.13 20.33 2.36
N GLY A 109 12.13 19.63 1.82
CA GLY A 109 13.27 20.24 1.13
C GLY A 109 13.15 20.07 -0.38
N SER A 110 13.93 20.85 -1.14
CA SER A 110 13.80 20.91 -2.60
C SER A 110 14.42 19.72 -3.33
N GLN A 111 15.34 19.01 -2.67
CA GLN A 111 16.03 17.82 -3.19
C GLN A 111 15.66 16.54 -2.44
N CYS A 112 15.29 16.67 -1.16
CA CYS A 112 14.83 15.58 -0.31
C CYS A 112 13.90 16.15 0.76
N PHE A 113 12.97 15.35 1.28
CA PHE A 113 12.33 15.68 2.54
C PHE A 113 13.28 15.32 3.68
N GLN A 114 13.38 16.18 4.69
CA GLN A 114 14.27 15.97 5.82
C GLN A 114 13.49 15.43 7.02
N LEU A 115 13.75 14.17 7.39
CA LEU A 115 13.21 13.58 8.62
C LEU A 115 14.01 14.10 9.82
N GLN A 116 13.32 14.80 10.71
CA GLN A 116 13.89 15.38 11.93
C GLN A 116 13.77 14.42 13.12
N GLN A 117 12.66 13.67 13.17
CA GLN A 117 12.31 12.78 14.27
C GLN A 117 11.34 11.70 13.79
N GLY A 118 11.41 10.53 14.44
CA GLY A 118 10.47 9.43 14.25
C GLY A 118 10.79 8.65 12.98
N GLN A 119 9.76 8.29 12.21
CA GLN A 119 9.91 7.41 11.05
C GLN A 119 8.99 7.79 9.90
N VAL A 120 9.44 7.49 8.68
CA VAL A 120 8.67 7.65 7.45
C VAL A 120 8.89 6.45 6.52
N LEU A 121 7.80 5.89 6.02
CA LEU A 121 7.81 4.87 4.96
C LEU A 121 7.49 5.56 3.65
N VAL A 122 8.33 5.35 2.65
CA VAL A 122 8.26 6.06 1.38
C VAL A 122 8.07 5.03 0.30
N ASN A 123 7.10 5.26 -0.58
CA ASN A 123 6.86 4.48 -1.77
C ASN A 123 6.96 5.41 -2.99
N GLY A 124 7.93 5.13 -3.86
CA GLY A 124 8.19 5.91 -5.07
C GLY A 124 9.55 6.62 -5.08
N GLY A 125 9.85 7.27 -6.20
CA GLY A 125 11.16 7.91 -6.48
C GLY A 125 11.44 9.23 -5.74
N SER A 126 11.09 9.37 -4.46
CA SER A 126 11.41 10.56 -3.67
C SER A 126 12.47 10.31 -2.61
N SER A 127 13.49 11.16 -2.64
CA SER A 127 14.62 11.15 -1.73
C SER A 127 14.25 11.64 -0.33
N GLY A 128 14.78 10.95 0.68
CA GLY A 128 14.71 11.31 2.09
C GLY A 128 16.10 11.60 2.63
N CYS A 129 16.19 12.53 3.56
CA CYS A 129 17.46 12.91 4.17
C CYS A 129 17.32 13.16 5.67
N THR A 130 18.45 13.09 6.36
CA THR A 130 18.61 13.56 7.74
C THR A 130 19.70 14.63 7.78
N SER A 131 20.22 14.94 8.97
CA SER A 131 21.34 15.87 9.09
C SER A 131 22.66 15.34 8.51
N SER A 132 22.80 14.03 8.28
CA SER A 132 24.08 13.39 7.91
C SER A 132 24.02 12.50 6.69
N VAL A 133 22.83 12.18 6.16
CA VAL A 133 22.69 11.28 5.01
C VAL A 133 21.56 11.76 4.11
N GLN A 134 21.75 11.54 2.81
CA GLN A 134 20.77 11.79 1.77
C GLN A 134 20.64 10.52 0.93
N SER A 135 19.40 10.07 0.69
CA SER A 135 19.13 9.01 -0.27
C SER A 135 18.93 9.57 -1.67
N ASN A 136 19.34 8.81 -2.67
CA ASN A 136 18.97 8.94 -4.07
C ASN A 136 18.18 7.68 -4.45
N VAL A 137 16.97 7.86 -5.00
CA VAL A 137 15.98 6.79 -5.13
C VAL A 137 15.51 6.70 -6.57
N ARG A 138 15.59 5.50 -7.16
CA ARG A 138 15.13 5.21 -8.53
C ARG A 138 13.93 4.27 -8.50
N ASP A 139 12.90 4.71 -7.80
CA ASP A 139 11.71 3.94 -7.44
C ASP A 139 12.01 2.82 -6.43
N ALA A 140 11.51 2.99 -5.20
CA ALA A 140 11.72 2.04 -4.12
C ALA A 140 10.62 2.19 -3.08
N THR A 141 10.43 1.14 -2.28
CA THR A 141 9.75 1.22 -0.99
C THR A 141 10.75 1.08 0.14
N TYR A 142 10.98 2.15 0.89
CA TYR A 142 11.97 2.17 1.96
C TYR A 142 11.47 2.88 3.22
N LEU A 143 11.92 2.37 4.36
CA LEU A 143 11.79 2.99 5.67
C LEU A 143 12.99 3.91 5.90
N LEU A 144 12.73 5.10 6.44
CA LEU A 144 13.71 5.98 7.03
C LEU A 144 13.30 6.28 8.47
N GLU A 145 14.15 5.94 9.43
CA GLU A 145 13.89 6.14 10.86
C GLU A 145 15.05 6.87 11.55
N ARG A 146 14.69 7.76 12.49
CA ARG A 146 15.61 8.39 13.44
C ARG A 146 15.58 7.59 14.74
N LEU A 147 16.64 6.81 14.95
CA LEU A 147 16.84 6.03 16.17
C LEU A 147 17.34 6.92 17.32
N GLU A 148 17.49 6.31 18.49
CA GLU A 148 18.16 6.93 19.64
C GLU A 148 19.59 7.39 19.29
N GLU A 149 20.12 8.30 20.10
CA GLU A 149 21.48 8.84 19.94
C GLU A 149 21.76 9.51 18.58
N ASN A 150 20.72 9.95 17.86
CA ASN A 150 20.81 10.56 16.52
C ASN A 150 21.29 9.63 15.40
N LYS A 151 21.25 8.30 15.61
CA LYS A 151 21.49 7.33 14.55
C LYS A 151 20.34 7.34 13.54
N THR A 152 20.63 6.92 12.32
CA THR A 152 19.63 6.82 11.24
C THR A 152 19.58 5.40 10.76
N HIS A 153 18.38 4.87 10.58
CA HIS A 153 18.15 3.56 10.00
C HIS A 153 17.45 3.70 8.66
N TYR A 154 17.97 2.99 7.66
CA TYR A 154 17.30 2.78 6.39
C TYR A 154 17.08 1.28 6.22
N ALA A 155 15.86 0.89 5.83
CA ALA A 155 15.53 -0.47 5.42
C ALA A 155 14.77 -0.41 4.09
N VAL A 156 15.18 -1.21 3.11
CA VAL A 156 14.58 -1.23 1.77
C VAL A 156 13.74 -2.49 1.63
N LEU A 157 12.43 -2.31 1.48
CA LEU A 157 11.50 -3.42 1.31
C LEU A 157 11.49 -3.92 -0.14
N GLU A 158 11.57 -2.98 -1.09
CA GLU A 158 11.49 -3.23 -2.53
C GLU A 158 12.26 -2.13 -3.27
N GLY A 159 12.94 -2.49 -4.36
CA GLY A 159 13.76 -1.57 -5.16
C GLY A 159 15.18 -1.34 -4.60
N GLU A 160 15.73 -0.16 -4.86
CA GLU A 160 17.11 0.18 -4.48
C GLU A 160 17.24 1.68 -4.15
N ILE A 161 18.09 1.99 -3.17
CA ILE A 161 18.51 3.35 -2.84
C ILE A 161 20.04 3.47 -2.82
N GLU A 162 20.53 4.63 -3.23
CA GLU A 162 21.94 5.02 -3.05
C GLU A 162 22.02 6.03 -1.92
N LEU A 163 22.93 5.82 -0.97
CA LEU A 163 23.14 6.71 0.17
C LEU A 163 24.45 7.47 0.04
N SER A 164 24.38 8.78 0.24
CA SER A 164 25.55 9.66 0.29
C SER A 164 25.52 10.53 1.54
N ASN A 165 26.70 10.94 2.01
CA ASN A 165 26.82 11.88 3.12
C ASN A 165 27.32 13.23 2.57
N PRO A 166 26.44 14.25 2.43
CA PRO A 166 26.83 15.54 1.86
C PRO A 166 27.84 16.31 2.73
N LYS A 167 28.01 15.94 4.00
CA LYS A 167 29.01 16.53 4.90
C LYS A 167 30.36 15.81 4.84
N LEU A 168 30.40 14.59 4.32
CA LEU A 168 31.60 13.78 4.15
C LEU A 168 31.76 13.39 2.67
N PRO A 169 32.13 14.33 1.78
CA PRO A 169 32.13 14.10 0.33
C PRO A 169 33.12 13.03 -0.15
N ASN A 170 34.09 12.65 0.69
CA ASN A 170 35.05 11.58 0.40
C ASN A 170 34.58 10.20 0.90
N LEU A 171 33.46 10.14 1.63
CA LEU A 171 32.83 8.88 2.00
C LEU A 171 32.16 8.31 0.75
N ALA A 172 32.53 7.08 0.39
CA ALA A 172 31.93 6.41 -0.76
C ALA A 172 30.42 6.26 -0.58
N GLU A 173 29.68 6.45 -1.68
CA GLU A 173 28.25 6.16 -1.72
C GLU A 173 28.02 4.66 -1.50
N VAL A 174 26.91 4.33 -0.84
CA VAL A 174 26.54 2.95 -0.52
C VAL A 174 25.18 2.65 -1.13
N SER A 175 25.12 1.60 -1.95
CA SER A 175 23.85 1.03 -2.42
C SER A 175 23.25 0.13 -1.34
N VAL A 176 21.96 0.29 -1.09
CA VAL A 176 21.14 -0.58 -0.25
C VAL A 176 20.00 -1.09 -1.12
N GLN A 177 19.96 -2.41 -1.31
CA GLN A 177 18.98 -3.07 -2.16
C GLN A 177 17.83 -3.64 -1.34
N GLU A 178 16.79 -4.09 -2.05
CA GLU A 178 15.65 -4.75 -1.44
C GLU A 178 16.05 -5.90 -0.49
N GLY A 179 15.35 -5.99 0.64
CA GLY A 179 15.69 -6.95 1.68
C GLY A 179 16.98 -6.62 2.43
N GLN A 180 17.50 -5.39 2.33
CA GLN A 180 18.67 -4.94 3.07
C GLN A 180 18.37 -3.72 3.94
N GLU A 181 19.25 -3.52 4.92
CA GLU A 181 19.22 -2.40 5.84
C GLU A 181 20.63 -1.87 6.13
N ILE A 182 20.67 -0.64 6.65
CA ILE A 182 21.90 0.00 7.10
C ILE A 182 21.62 0.97 8.24
N ILE A 183 22.56 1.01 9.18
CA ILE A 183 22.58 2.02 10.24
C ILE A 183 23.68 3.03 9.94
N ILE A 184 23.33 4.31 10.02
CA ILE A 184 24.25 5.43 9.94
C ILE A 184 24.43 5.97 11.35
N GLU A 185 25.67 6.02 11.80
CA GLU A 185 26.04 6.51 13.12
C GLU A 185 25.81 8.03 13.22
N ALA A 186 25.80 8.55 14.45
CA ALA A 186 25.57 9.96 14.72
C ALA A 186 26.61 10.89 14.06
N ASP A 187 27.84 10.40 13.87
CA ASP A 187 28.93 11.09 13.17
C ASP A 187 28.78 11.06 11.63
N GLY A 188 27.77 10.37 11.11
CA GLY A 188 27.48 10.23 9.69
C GLY A 188 28.27 9.11 9.01
N ARG A 189 28.99 8.27 9.75
CA ARG A 189 29.65 7.07 9.20
C ARG A 189 28.62 5.99 8.89
N PHE A 190 28.79 5.33 7.76
CA PHE A 190 27.97 4.20 7.34
C PHE A 190 28.48 2.91 7.97
N ASN A 191 27.60 2.15 8.61
CA ASN A 191 27.89 0.76 8.99
C ASN A 191 27.78 -0.15 7.76
N PRO A 192 28.26 -1.41 7.83
CA PRO A 192 28.04 -2.36 6.75
C PRO A 192 26.55 -2.55 6.46
N VAL A 193 26.20 -2.65 5.18
CA VAL A 193 24.87 -3.08 4.74
C VAL A 193 24.63 -4.52 5.21
N GLN A 194 23.47 -4.77 5.79
CA GLN A 194 23.07 -6.07 6.31
C GLN A 194 21.79 -6.56 5.64
N PRO A 195 21.59 -7.87 5.50
CA PRO A 195 20.29 -8.41 5.16
C PRO A 195 19.26 -8.04 6.23
N LEU A 196 18.10 -7.57 5.80
CA LEU A 196 16.96 -7.34 6.68
C LEU A 196 16.49 -8.70 7.20
N SER A 197 16.30 -8.83 8.50
CA SER A 197 15.79 -10.08 9.08
C SER A 197 14.30 -10.25 8.77
N HIS A 198 13.81 -11.49 8.70
CA HIS A 198 12.38 -11.77 8.54
C HIS A 198 11.53 -11.03 9.58
N THR A 199 11.93 -11.10 10.85
CA THR A 199 11.22 -10.46 11.96
C THR A 199 11.16 -8.95 11.77
N THR A 200 12.28 -8.31 11.42
CA THR A 200 12.31 -6.87 11.18
C THR A 200 11.45 -6.48 9.96
N TYR A 201 11.52 -7.25 8.87
CA TYR A 201 10.69 -7.01 7.69
C TYR A 201 9.20 -7.11 8.07
N GLU A 202 8.81 -8.16 8.78
CA GLU A 202 7.44 -8.38 9.25
C GLU A 202 6.97 -7.27 10.21
N GLU A 203 7.82 -6.81 11.12
CA GLU A 203 7.54 -5.68 12.01
C GLU A 203 7.24 -4.38 11.25
N ILE A 204 7.93 -4.13 10.14
CA ILE A 204 7.64 -2.99 9.26
C ILE A 204 6.28 -3.17 8.58
N LEU A 205 6.00 -4.37 8.05
CA LEU A 205 4.74 -4.68 7.37
C LEU A 205 3.51 -4.64 8.30
N LEU A 206 3.66 -5.11 9.53
CA LEU A 206 2.64 -5.06 10.58
C LEU A 206 2.69 -3.74 11.37
N GLY A 207 3.63 -2.87 11.02
CA GLY A 207 3.91 -1.63 11.72
C GLY A 207 2.84 -0.57 11.52
N GLU A 208 3.03 0.53 12.24
CA GLU A 208 2.10 1.65 12.21
C GLU A 208 2.08 2.37 10.84
N LEU A 209 3.11 2.20 10.01
CA LEU A 209 3.19 2.82 8.68
C LEU A 209 2.37 2.06 7.63
N MET A 210 1.83 0.90 7.99
CA MET A 210 1.04 0.05 7.10
C MET A 210 -0.41 -0.09 7.57
N ARG A 211 -0.62 -0.27 8.87
CA ARG A 211 -1.95 -0.53 9.46
C ARG A 211 -2.89 0.67 9.38
N GLU A 212 -4.19 0.39 9.22
CA GLU A 212 -5.31 1.34 9.32
C GLU A 212 -5.36 2.46 8.27
N PHE A 213 -4.39 2.54 7.36
CA PHE A 213 -4.54 3.37 6.17
C PHE A 213 -5.55 2.73 5.22
N SER A 214 -6.53 3.51 4.78
CA SER A 214 -7.60 3.06 3.90
C SER A 214 -7.12 2.67 2.50
N THR A 215 -6.06 3.33 2.01
CA THR A 215 -5.47 3.06 0.70
C THR A 215 -4.25 2.16 0.89
N PRO A 216 -4.08 1.03 0.20
CA PRO A 216 -2.83 0.27 0.28
C PRO A 216 -1.70 1.01 -0.46
N LEU A 217 -0.44 0.72 -0.12
CA LEU A 217 0.69 1.21 -0.91
C LEU A 217 0.56 0.74 -2.37
N PRO A 218 0.94 1.57 -3.36
CA PRO A 218 0.98 1.18 -4.77
C PRO A 218 1.77 -0.09 -5.01
N ASN A 219 3.00 -0.21 -4.48
CA ASN A 219 3.89 -1.34 -4.76
C ASN A 219 3.68 -2.54 -3.80
N LEU A 220 2.49 -2.71 -3.23
CA LEU A 220 2.26 -3.78 -2.26
C LEU A 220 2.40 -5.18 -2.88
N VAL A 221 2.14 -5.31 -4.20
CA VAL A 221 2.35 -6.55 -4.95
C VAL A 221 3.83 -6.91 -4.99
N GLU A 222 4.67 -5.95 -5.34
CA GLU A 222 6.12 -6.09 -5.47
C GLU A 222 6.75 -6.35 -4.11
N ILE A 223 6.35 -5.61 -3.06
CA ILE A 223 6.77 -5.88 -1.67
C ILE A 223 6.45 -7.32 -1.27
N LYS A 224 5.27 -7.84 -1.62
CA LYS A 224 4.92 -9.23 -1.36
C LYS A 224 5.83 -10.20 -2.12
N GLN A 225 6.08 -9.96 -3.40
CA GLN A 225 6.97 -10.82 -4.20
C GLN A 225 8.38 -10.85 -3.64
N THR A 226 8.92 -9.71 -3.24
CA THR A 226 10.23 -9.60 -2.60
C THR A 226 10.24 -10.35 -1.27
N PHE A 227 9.23 -10.17 -0.41
CA PHE A 227 9.12 -10.91 0.86
C PHE A 227 9.09 -12.43 0.65
N GLU A 228 8.25 -12.93 -0.26
CA GLU A 228 8.14 -14.37 -0.56
C GLU A 228 9.43 -14.94 -1.16
N THR A 229 10.22 -14.10 -1.86
CA THR A 229 11.53 -14.48 -2.41
C THR A 229 12.59 -14.57 -1.33
N LEU A 230 12.63 -13.60 -0.41
CA LEU A 230 13.62 -13.53 0.66
C LEU A 230 13.34 -14.55 1.77
N TYR A 231 12.07 -14.86 2.05
CA TYR A 231 11.64 -15.73 3.14
C TYR A 231 10.62 -16.78 2.65
N PRO A 232 11.05 -17.77 1.83
CA PRO A 232 10.14 -18.71 1.16
C PRO A 232 9.34 -19.61 2.11
N ASP A 233 9.84 -19.82 3.33
CA ASP A 233 9.18 -20.63 4.37
C ASP A 233 8.24 -19.82 5.27
N GLN A 234 8.09 -18.52 5.01
CA GLN A 234 7.28 -17.60 5.81
C GLN A 234 6.06 -17.14 5.04
N LEU A 235 4.95 -16.95 5.76
CA LEU A 235 3.71 -16.47 5.17
C LEU A 235 3.69 -14.94 5.18
N PHE A 236 3.44 -14.34 4.02
CA PHE A 236 3.19 -12.91 3.93
C PHE A 236 1.95 -12.54 4.79
N PRO A 237 1.96 -11.41 5.53
CA PRO A 237 0.86 -11.01 6.41
C PRO A 237 -0.51 -11.09 5.73
N PRO A 238 -1.46 -11.93 6.23
CA PRO A 238 -2.72 -12.20 5.55
C PRO A 238 -3.58 -10.96 5.29
N TYR A 239 -3.61 -10.01 6.23
CA TYR A 239 -4.34 -8.74 6.05
C TYR A 239 -3.80 -7.94 4.86
N LEU A 240 -2.48 -7.86 4.69
CA LEU A 240 -1.89 -7.15 3.55
C LEU A 240 -2.10 -7.91 2.23
N ALA A 241 -2.08 -9.24 2.26
CA ALA A 241 -2.40 -10.05 1.09
C ALA A 241 -3.83 -9.78 0.57
N GLN A 242 -4.80 -9.54 1.48
CA GLN A 242 -6.17 -9.17 1.12
C GLN A 242 -6.23 -7.81 0.41
N LEU A 243 -5.36 -6.85 0.77
CA LEU A 243 -5.29 -5.54 0.11
C LEU A 243 -4.69 -5.58 -1.30
N ILE A 244 -3.87 -6.59 -1.63
CA ILE A 244 -3.32 -6.75 -2.99
C ILE A 244 -4.39 -7.23 -3.95
N VAL A 245 -5.20 -8.18 -3.48
CA VAL A 245 -6.33 -8.70 -4.23
C VAL A 245 -7.26 -7.57 -4.67
N ASP A 246 -7.46 -6.59 -3.79
CA ASP A 246 -8.27 -5.38 -3.96
C ASP A 246 -7.95 -4.61 -5.26
N LYS A 247 -6.66 -4.36 -5.55
CA LYS A 247 -6.22 -3.46 -6.62
C LYS A 247 -6.16 -4.05 -8.03
N SER A 248 -6.04 -5.37 -8.15
CA SER A 248 -6.16 -6.05 -9.45
C SER A 248 -7.60 -6.13 -9.95
N PHE A 249 -8.55 -5.78 -9.07
CA PHE A 249 -9.97 -5.80 -9.34
C PHE A 249 -10.43 -4.47 -9.95
N ARG A 250 -10.76 -4.46 -11.24
CA ARG A 250 -11.54 -3.37 -11.83
C ARG A 250 -13.02 -3.65 -11.60
N CYS A 251 -13.72 -2.69 -11.01
CA CYS A 251 -15.17 -2.79 -10.90
C CYS A 251 -15.80 -2.99 -12.28
N PRO A 252 -16.75 -3.94 -12.40
CA PRO A 252 -17.53 -4.08 -13.62
C PRO A 252 -18.15 -2.73 -14.00
N SER A 253 -18.16 -2.38 -15.29
CA SER A 253 -18.70 -1.09 -15.77
C SER A 253 -20.19 -0.91 -15.49
N ASN A 254 -20.90 -1.99 -15.16
CA ASN A 254 -22.29 -2.04 -14.75
C ASN A 254 -22.49 -2.12 -13.22
N PHE A 255 -21.44 -1.87 -12.42
CA PHE A 255 -21.55 -1.85 -10.97
C PHE A 255 -22.50 -0.76 -10.49
N VAL A 256 -23.55 -1.15 -9.77
CA VAL A 256 -24.46 -0.24 -9.07
C VAL A 256 -24.13 -0.32 -7.58
N ALA A 257 -23.73 0.79 -6.99
CA ALA A 257 -23.48 0.85 -5.56
C ALA A 257 -24.80 0.68 -4.80
N THR A 258 -24.95 -0.46 -4.11
CA THR A 258 -26.05 -0.68 -3.17
C THR A 258 -25.68 -0.09 -1.81
N TYR A 259 -26.52 0.83 -1.32
CA TYR A 259 -26.33 1.42 0.00
C TYR A 259 -27.06 0.57 1.04
N SER A 260 -26.33 -0.03 1.96
CA SER A 260 -26.94 -0.66 3.12
C SER A 260 -27.48 0.42 4.06
N PRO A 261 -28.75 0.35 4.51
CA PRO A 261 -29.34 1.41 5.32
C PRO A 261 -28.71 1.45 6.72
N VAL A 262 -28.60 2.65 7.28
CA VAL A 262 -28.35 2.82 8.72
C VAL A 262 -29.65 2.51 9.46
N GLN A 263 -29.58 1.64 10.46
CA GLN A 263 -30.70 1.18 11.28
C GLN A 263 -30.49 1.68 12.71
N THR A 264 -31.58 2.03 13.40
CA THR A 264 -31.53 2.36 14.84
C THR A 264 -32.49 1.46 15.60
N GLN A 265 -31.98 0.73 16.60
CA GLN A 265 -32.73 -0.17 17.46
C GLN A 265 -32.15 -0.15 18.87
N GLN A 266 -33.00 0.03 19.89
CA GLN A 266 -32.60 0.02 21.30
C GLN A 266 -31.38 0.93 21.60
N ASP A 267 -31.38 2.15 21.06
CA ASP A 267 -30.30 3.16 21.15
C ASP A 267 -28.97 2.80 20.47
N TRP A 268 -28.91 1.68 19.75
CA TRP A 268 -27.83 1.39 18.82
C TRP A 268 -28.17 1.92 17.44
N THR A 269 -27.26 2.69 16.86
CA THR A 269 -27.30 3.09 15.45
C THR A 269 -26.21 2.33 14.71
N THR A 270 -26.60 1.45 13.79
CA THR A 270 -25.70 0.51 13.12
C THR A 270 -25.95 0.45 11.62
N GLN A 271 -24.93 0.04 10.88
CA GLN A 271 -25.06 -0.30 9.47
C GLN A 271 -24.37 -1.64 9.24
N LEU A 272 -25.12 -2.63 8.78
CA LEU A 272 -24.58 -3.91 8.34
C LEU A 272 -24.30 -3.84 6.85
N ARG A 273 -23.17 -4.39 6.40
CA ARG A 273 -22.81 -4.53 5.00
C ARG A 273 -22.37 -5.95 4.71
N LEU A 274 -22.86 -6.52 3.61
CA LEU A 274 -22.35 -7.75 3.02
C LEU A 274 -21.59 -7.41 1.73
N SER A 275 -20.43 -8.05 1.52
CA SER A 275 -19.62 -7.87 0.31
C SER A 275 -19.00 -9.18 -0.17
N ARG A 276 -18.71 -9.30 -1.46
CA ARG A 276 -17.96 -10.41 -2.06
C ARG A 276 -16.47 -10.11 -2.08
N LEU A 277 -15.66 -11.12 -1.76
CA LEU A 277 -14.22 -11.14 -1.95
C LEU A 277 -13.91 -11.89 -3.24
N THR A 278 -13.26 -11.25 -4.21
CA THR A 278 -13.04 -11.79 -5.56
C THR A 278 -11.59 -12.20 -5.82
N SER A 279 -10.85 -12.63 -4.78
CA SER A 279 -9.43 -12.96 -4.96
C SER A 279 -9.17 -14.08 -5.95
N ALA A 280 -8.08 -13.95 -6.71
CA ALA A 280 -7.64 -14.92 -7.72
C ALA A 280 -7.26 -16.30 -7.15
N ARG A 281 -7.25 -16.48 -5.81
CA ARG A 281 -6.97 -17.79 -5.19
C ARG A 281 -8.13 -18.33 -4.36
N GLN A 282 -8.95 -17.48 -3.73
CA GLN A 282 -10.10 -17.90 -2.91
C GLN A 282 -11.19 -16.81 -2.92
N GLY A 283 -12.40 -17.16 -3.38
CA GLY A 283 -13.58 -16.31 -3.25
C GLY A 283 -14.12 -16.34 -1.82
N GLY A 284 -14.89 -15.33 -1.42
CA GLY A 284 -15.43 -15.25 -0.07
C GLY A 284 -16.53 -14.21 0.09
N LEU A 285 -17.08 -14.13 1.30
CA LEU A 285 -17.94 -13.05 1.76
C LEU A 285 -17.24 -12.26 2.86
N LEU A 286 -17.52 -10.97 2.93
CA LEU A 286 -17.11 -10.07 4.00
C LEU A 286 -18.39 -9.50 4.62
N ILE A 287 -18.60 -9.72 5.92
CA ILE A 287 -19.65 -9.05 6.68
C ILE A 287 -19.00 -7.93 7.48
N GLN A 288 -19.48 -6.70 7.35
CA GLN A 288 -18.99 -5.55 8.09
C GLN A 288 -20.12 -4.90 8.88
N LEU A 289 -19.93 -4.80 10.20
CA LEU A 289 -20.79 -4.07 11.11
C LEU A 289 -20.14 -2.72 11.44
N ASN A 290 -20.78 -1.62 11.00
CA ASN A 290 -20.44 -0.28 11.42
C ASN A 290 -21.34 0.12 12.59
N VAL A 291 -20.77 0.46 13.74
CA VAL A 291 -21.51 1.01 14.88
C VAL A 291 -21.33 2.52 14.86
N VAL A 292 -22.35 3.23 14.38
CA VAL A 292 -22.37 4.69 14.27
C VAL A 292 -22.55 5.32 15.64
N ASN A 293 -23.41 4.73 16.47
CA ASN A 293 -23.60 5.13 17.85
C ASN A 293 -24.07 3.93 18.67
N LYS A 294 -23.68 3.87 19.94
CA LYS A 294 -24.21 2.90 20.90
C LYS A 294 -24.20 3.44 22.33
N PRO A 295 -25.03 2.90 23.23
CA PRO A 295 -24.97 3.22 24.64
C PRO A 295 -23.70 2.69 25.31
N LEU A 296 -23.42 3.18 26.53
CA LEU A 296 -22.42 2.59 27.40
C LEU A 296 -22.92 1.20 27.85
N THR A 297 -22.06 0.19 27.74
CA THR A 297 -22.40 -1.21 28.09
C THR A 297 -21.39 -1.76 29.09
N ARG A 298 -21.80 -2.72 29.93
CA ARG A 298 -20.85 -3.51 30.77
C ARG A 298 -20.30 -4.71 30.04
N TYR A 299 -21.11 -5.23 29.12
CA TYR A 299 -20.78 -6.34 28.25
C TYR A 299 -21.51 -6.12 26.94
N ALA A 300 -20.83 -6.38 25.84
CA ALA A 300 -21.46 -6.47 24.53
C ALA A 300 -20.66 -7.43 23.65
N ASN A 301 -21.37 -8.28 22.90
CA ASN A 301 -20.74 -9.14 21.92
C ASN A 301 -21.60 -9.23 20.65
N ALA A 302 -20.97 -9.56 19.53
CA ALA A 302 -21.62 -9.78 18.24
C ALA A 302 -21.38 -11.21 17.75
N VAL A 303 -22.43 -11.83 17.22
CA VAL A 303 -22.38 -13.11 16.50
C VAL A 303 -22.83 -12.86 15.07
N TYR A 304 -22.04 -13.34 14.12
CA TYR A 304 -22.21 -13.13 12.69
C TYR A 304 -22.74 -14.40 12.06
N GLN A 305 -23.82 -14.30 11.28
CA GLN A 305 -24.47 -15.44 10.64
C GLN A 305 -24.79 -15.12 9.18
N ILE A 306 -24.73 -16.15 8.34
CA ILE A 306 -25.23 -16.12 6.95
C ILE A 306 -26.33 -17.15 6.81
N TYR A 307 -27.41 -16.76 6.16
CA TYR A 307 -28.49 -17.62 5.72
C TYR A 307 -28.63 -17.54 4.20
N ALA A 308 -29.20 -18.57 3.60
CA ALA A 308 -29.66 -18.56 2.22
C ALA A 308 -31.16 -18.86 2.14
N LEU A 309 -31.84 -18.25 1.17
CA LEU A 309 -33.23 -18.54 0.89
C LEU A 309 -33.33 -19.83 0.08
N GLN A 310 -34.08 -20.80 0.59
CA GLN A 310 -34.42 -22.02 -0.12
C GLN A 310 -35.87 -22.39 0.18
N GLU A 311 -36.65 -22.65 -0.87
CA GLU A 311 -38.07 -23.03 -0.74
C GLU A 311 -38.84 -22.08 0.21
N ASN A 312 -38.60 -20.78 0.09
CA ASN A 312 -39.20 -19.73 0.91
C ASN A 312 -38.86 -19.80 2.41
N ARG A 313 -37.75 -20.45 2.78
CA ARG A 313 -37.22 -20.53 4.15
C ARG A 313 -35.75 -20.11 4.20
N TRP A 314 -35.38 -19.41 5.28
CA TRP A 314 -33.98 -19.05 5.55
C TRP A 314 -33.24 -20.21 6.20
N VAL A 315 -32.30 -20.80 5.48
CA VAL A 315 -31.47 -21.92 5.95
C VAL A 315 -30.10 -21.38 6.39
N PRO A 316 -29.63 -21.69 7.61
CA PRO A 316 -28.34 -21.19 8.08
C PRO A 316 -27.18 -21.87 7.33
N LEU A 317 -26.30 -21.06 6.75
CA LEU A 317 -25.10 -21.52 6.05
C LEU A 317 -23.84 -21.37 6.90
N TYR A 318 -23.77 -20.33 7.72
CA TYR A 318 -22.59 -20.00 8.50
C TYR A 318 -22.94 -19.33 9.82
N THR A 319 -22.12 -19.58 10.82
CA THR A 319 -22.07 -18.82 12.08
C THR A 319 -20.62 -18.77 12.51
N ASN A 320 -20.13 -17.59 12.86
CA ASN A 320 -18.74 -17.42 13.25
C ASN A 320 -18.43 -18.19 14.54
N THR A 321 -17.19 -18.66 14.67
CA THR A 321 -16.76 -19.33 15.90
C THR A 321 -16.40 -18.27 16.93
N GLY A 322 -17.10 -18.30 18.06
CA GLY A 322 -16.95 -17.34 19.16
C GLY A 322 -17.57 -15.98 18.86
N ALA A 323 -18.13 -15.33 19.88
CA ALA A 323 -18.67 -13.98 19.75
C ALA A 323 -17.52 -12.95 19.68
N ARG A 324 -17.68 -11.90 18.87
CA ARG A 324 -16.75 -10.76 18.81
C ARG A 324 -17.10 -9.80 19.93
N LEU A 325 -16.15 -9.51 20.82
CA LEU A 325 -16.37 -8.53 21.89
C LEU A 325 -16.52 -7.13 21.29
N ILE A 326 -17.53 -6.41 21.75
CA ILE A 326 -17.75 -5.01 21.42
C ILE A 326 -17.29 -4.19 22.63
N ASN A 327 -16.49 -3.15 22.39
CA ASN A 327 -16.01 -2.27 23.45
C ASN A 327 -17.18 -1.69 24.26
N ASN A 328 -17.00 -1.59 25.57
CA ASN A 328 -17.99 -1.09 26.52
C ASN A 328 -18.31 0.41 26.40
N GLN A 329 -17.42 1.23 25.83
CA GLN A 329 -17.58 2.68 25.67
C GLN A 329 -18.80 3.07 24.83
N ASN A 330 -19.42 4.21 25.11
CA ASN A 330 -20.51 4.76 24.29
C ASN A 330 -19.96 5.46 23.04
N GLY A 331 -20.84 5.69 22.06
CA GLY A 331 -20.51 6.41 20.82
C GLY A 331 -20.18 5.49 19.65
N SER A 332 -19.46 6.02 18.66
CA SER A 332 -19.09 5.29 17.44
C SER A 332 -17.91 4.34 17.68
N LEU A 333 -17.88 3.22 16.97
CA LEU A 333 -16.74 2.30 16.97
C LEU A 333 -16.16 2.14 15.55
N PRO A 334 -14.87 1.78 15.44
CA PRO A 334 -14.32 1.31 14.17
C PRO A 334 -15.17 0.16 13.59
N PRO A 335 -15.27 0.06 12.25
CA PRO A 335 -15.92 -1.06 11.61
C PRO A 335 -15.37 -2.41 12.09
N MET A 336 -16.28 -3.34 12.39
CA MET A 336 -15.92 -4.72 12.75
C MET A 336 -16.27 -5.64 11.59
N SER A 337 -15.30 -6.42 11.12
CA SER A 337 -15.45 -7.27 9.94
C SER A 337 -15.26 -8.75 10.24
N GLU A 338 -16.02 -9.60 9.55
CA GLU A 338 -15.84 -11.05 9.50
C GLU A 338 -15.64 -11.50 8.05
N THR A 339 -14.51 -12.13 7.77
CA THR A 339 -14.23 -12.75 6.48
C THR A 339 -14.66 -14.21 6.50
N ILE A 340 -15.49 -14.60 5.55
CA ILE A 340 -16.08 -15.92 5.43
C ILE A 340 -15.64 -16.52 4.10
N PRO A 341 -14.69 -17.47 4.10
CA PRO A 341 -14.35 -18.23 2.90
C PRO A 341 -15.59 -18.96 2.36
N LEU A 342 -15.75 -19.06 1.03
CA LEU A 342 -16.92 -19.75 0.45
C LEU A 342 -17.01 -21.22 0.91
N GLU A 343 -15.87 -21.87 1.11
CA GLU A 343 -15.78 -23.24 1.63
C GLU A 343 -16.26 -23.39 3.08
N ALA A 344 -16.34 -22.29 3.84
CA ALA A 344 -16.90 -22.30 5.19
C ALA A 344 -18.44 -22.25 5.18
N LEU A 345 -19.06 -21.91 4.03
CA LEU A 345 -20.51 -21.97 3.88
C LEU A 345 -20.95 -23.43 3.79
N ARG A 346 -21.90 -23.83 4.64
CA ARG A 346 -22.47 -25.18 4.66
C ARG A 346 -23.49 -25.36 3.53
N LEU A 347 -23.08 -25.19 2.28
CA LEU A 347 -23.96 -25.28 1.11
C LEU A 347 -24.64 -26.65 1.00
N GLN A 348 -24.04 -27.72 1.53
CA GLN A 348 -24.68 -29.03 1.62
C GLN A 348 -25.99 -29.02 2.42
N ALA A 349 -26.22 -28.03 3.29
CA ALA A 349 -27.50 -27.86 3.99
C ALA A 349 -28.65 -27.52 3.02
N LEU A 350 -28.32 -27.05 1.82
CA LEU A 350 -29.26 -26.73 0.75
C LEU A 350 -29.41 -27.87 -0.27
N GLY A 351 -28.70 -29.00 -0.11
CA GLY A 351 -28.68 -30.11 -1.07
C GLY A 351 -27.42 -30.14 -1.94
N ASP A 352 -27.41 -31.07 -2.89
CA ASP A 352 -26.26 -31.33 -3.76
C ASP A 352 -26.17 -30.33 -4.92
N ASN A 353 -24.94 -29.99 -5.34
CA ASN A 353 -24.66 -29.12 -6.50
C ASN A 353 -25.23 -27.68 -6.42
N VAL A 354 -25.37 -27.14 -5.21
CA VAL A 354 -25.83 -25.77 -4.99
C VAL A 354 -24.71 -24.78 -5.33
N ASN A 355 -24.97 -23.90 -6.30
CA ASN A 355 -24.08 -22.78 -6.62
C ASN A 355 -24.51 -21.54 -5.83
N VAL A 356 -23.60 -20.99 -5.03
CA VAL A 356 -23.81 -19.77 -4.23
C VAL A 356 -24.24 -18.57 -5.09
N GLU A 357 -23.82 -18.53 -6.37
CA GLU A 357 -24.15 -17.45 -7.30
C GLU A 357 -25.64 -17.33 -7.59
N ASN A 358 -26.42 -18.38 -7.34
CA ASN A 358 -27.86 -18.41 -7.57
C ASN A 358 -28.67 -18.19 -6.29
N LEU A 359 -28.01 -17.90 -5.16
CA LEU A 359 -28.66 -17.79 -3.87
C LEU A 359 -29.02 -16.34 -3.54
N GLU A 360 -30.15 -16.20 -2.86
CA GLU A 360 -30.44 -15.01 -2.06
C GLU A 360 -29.87 -15.21 -0.66
N LEU A 361 -28.99 -14.31 -0.24
CA LEU A 361 -28.30 -14.40 1.04
C LEU A 361 -28.84 -13.37 2.01
N LYS A 362 -28.87 -13.76 3.29
CA LYS A 362 -29.15 -12.86 4.40
C LYS A 362 -28.00 -12.89 5.39
N ALA A 363 -27.36 -11.74 5.56
CA ALA A 363 -26.41 -11.50 6.64
C ALA A 363 -27.18 -11.07 7.90
N VAL A 364 -26.79 -11.64 9.04
CA VAL A 364 -27.38 -11.32 10.33
C VAL A 364 -26.26 -11.10 11.33
N VAL A 365 -26.35 -10.00 12.08
CA VAL A 365 -25.52 -9.77 13.25
C VAL A 365 -26.41 -9.67 14.48
N LYS A 366 -26.22 -10.62 15.40
CA LYS A 366 -26.89 -10.63 16.70
C LYS A 366 -25.97 -10.03 17.73
N ILE A 367 -26.40 -8.93 18.34
CA ILE A 367 -25.67 -8.29 19.43
C ILE A 367 -26.36 -8.66 20.74
N ARG A 368 -25.61 -9.21 21.70
CA ARG A 368 -26.07 -9.37 23.09
C ARG A 368 -25.32 -8.40 23.99
N TYR A 369 -26.01 -7.70 24.87
CA TYR A 369 -25.40 -6.66 25.70
C TYR A 369 -26.10 -6.45 27.05
N ASP A 370 -25.36 -5.84 27.97
CA ASP A 370 -25.81 -5.41 29.29
C ASP A 370 -25.59 -3.90 29.44
N LEU A 371 -26.59 -3.15 29.92
CA LEU A 371 -26.46 -1.72 30.20
C LEU A 371 -26.06 -1.47 31.66
N SER A 372 -26.84 -2.01 32.60
CA SER A 372 -26.69 -1.82 34.06
C SER A 372 -26.81 -3.17 34.80
N MET A 373 -26.88 -3.17 36.13
CA MET A 373 -27.12 -4.42 36.88
C MET A 373 -28.52 -4.99 36.66
N ASP A 374 -29.50 -4.13 36.37
CA ASP A 374 -30.92 -4.50 36.26
C ASP A 374 -31.34 -4.76 34.80
N GLU A 375 -30.59 -4.22 33.83
CA GLU A 375 -30.83 -4.39 32.39
C GLU A 375 -29.74 -5.27 31.77
N ARG A 376 -29.94 -6.59 31.88
CA ARG A 376 -29.03 -7.62 31.39
C ARG A 376 -29.67 -8.47 30.30
N ASP A 377 -28.84 -9.20 29.56
CA ASP A 377 -29.26 -10.15 28.52
C ASP A 377 -30.09 -9.51 27.40
N LEU A 378 -29.90 -8.20 27.17
CA LEU A 378 -30.54 -7.51 26.06
C LEU A 378 -29.96 -8.03 24.74
N SER A 379 -30.79 -8.01 23.70
CA SER A 379 -30.36 -8.42 22.37
C SER A 379 -31.04 -7.63 21.28
N LEU A 380 -30.30 -7.37 20.22
CA LEU A 380 -30.81 -6.85 18.96
C LEU A 380 -30.24 -7.64 17.79
N GLU A 381 -30.96 -7.61 16.68
CA GLU A 381 -30.63 -8.34 15.47
C GLU A 381 -30.67 -7.36 14.30
N ILE A 382 -29.56 -7.27 13.59
CA ILE A 382 -29.41 -6.43 12.41
C ILE A 382 -29.30 -7.36 11.23
N GLU A 383 -30.11 -7.14 10.21
CA GLU A 383 -30.14 -7.99 9.02
C GLU A 383 -30.01 -7.18 7.73
N GLU A 384 -29.42 -7.83 6.73
CA GLU A 384 -29.32 -7.36 5.36
C GLU A 384 -29.48 -8.53 4.40
N THR A 385 -30.37 -8.38 3.42
CA THR A 385 -30.71 -9.40 2.43
C THR A 385 -30.38 -8.91 1.03
N GLN A 386 -29.66 -9.72 0.26
CA GLN A 386 -29.29 -9.43 -1.12
C GLN A 386 -29.12 -10.72 -1.93
N ALA A 387 -29.44 -10.69 -3.22
CA ALA A 387 -29.05 -11.76 -4.13
C ALA A 387 -27.53 -11.78 -4.29
N TYR A 388 -26.90 -12.95 -4.31
CA TYR A 388 -25.43 -13.06 -4.39
C TYR A 388 -24.79 -12.26 -5.54
N PRO A 389 -25.35 -12.24 -6.76
CA PRO A 389 -24.81 -11.44 -7.87
C PRO A 389 -24.84 -9.93 -7.60
N ASP A 390 -25.78 -9.48 -6.78
CA ASP A 390 -26.00 -8.07 -6.44
C ASP A 390 -25.17 -7.63 -5.22
N ILE A 391 -24.64 -8.58 -4.46
CA ILE A 391 -23.72 -8.28 -3.35
C ILE A 391 -22.50 -7.53 -3.92
N PRO A 392 -22.19 -6.33 -3.40
CA PRO A 392 -21.10 -5.53 -3.90
C PRO A 392 -19.78 -6.24 -3.66
N ILE A 393 -18.82 -6.03 -4.55
CA ILE A 393 -17.47 -6.55 -4.35
C ILE A 393 -16.79 -5.60 -3.37
N SER A 394 -16.10 -6.11 -2.35
CA SER A 394 -15.56 -5.31 -1.23
C SER A 394 -14.67 -4.15 -1.68
N ASN A 395 -14.13 -4.27 -2.89
CA ASN A 395 -13.17 -3.39 -3.53
C ASN A 395 -13.84 -2.40 -4.51
N CYS A 396 -15.16 -2.53 -4.67
CA CYS A 396 -16.03 -1.65 -5.45
C CYS A 396 -16.95 -0.86 -4.54
N LEU A 397 -16.35 -0.10 -3.62
CA LEU A 397 -17.13 0.81 -2.80
C LEU A 397 -17.45 2.10 -3.58
N PRO A 398 -18.63 2.69 -3.39
CA PRO A 398 -18.88 4.03 -3.88
C PRO A 398 -17.82 4.98 -3.32
N ASN A 399 -17.16 5.74 -4.20
CA ASN A 399 -16.34 6.87 -3.80
C ASN A 399 -17.18 7.77 -2.89
N ASN A 400 -16.76 7.94 -1.64
CA ASN A 400 -17.21 9.04 -0.80
C ASN A 400 -16.30 10.24 -0.99
#